data_AF-A0A2V9YMZ6-F1
#
_entry.id   AF-A0A2V9YMZ6-F1
#
_cell.length_a   1.000
_cell.length_b   1.000
_cell.length_c   1.000
_cell.angle_alpha   90.00
_cell.angle_beta   90.00
_cell.angle_gamma   90.00
#
_symmetry.space_group_name_H-M   'P 1'
#
loop_
_entity.id
_entity.type
_entity.pdbx_description
1 polymer ?
#
loop_
_entity_poly.entity_id
_entity_poly.type
_entity_poly.pdbx_seq_one_letter_code
_entity_poly.pdbx_strand_id
1 'polypeptide(L)'
;MVGELNILSEWIPEYMEPGTIFVLENAGEVGEKEDPYWAVLSCPACGTLGLVTRKQIAGLLPVICGSDQCSAQFFINDSDVVPRKPF
;
A
#
# COMPACT_ATOMS: atom_id res chain seq x y z
N MET A 1 10.29 33.94 -0.75
CA MET A 1 9.07 33.42 -0.12
C MET A 1 9.51 32.27 0.77
N VAL A 2 9.31 32.39 2.08
CA VAL A 2 9.56 31.28 3.03
C VAL A 2 8.20 30.62 3.24
N GLY A 3 8.06 29.37 2.81
CA GLY A 3 6.81 28.61 2.94
C GLY A 3 6.73 27.93 4.31
N GLU A 4 5.54 27.91 4.91
CA GLU A 4 5.27 27.17 6.14
C GLU A 4 5.22 25.66 5.87
N LEU A 5 5.77 24.88 6.81
CA LEU A 5 5.73 23.43 6.82
C LEU A 5 4.57 22.96 7.70
N ASN A 6 3.63 22.21 7.13
CA ASN A 6 2.61 21.51 7.91
C ASN A 6 3.15 20.12 8.27
N ILE A 7 3.45 19.91 9.55
CA ILE A 7 3.90 18.62 10.08
C ILE A 7 2.67 17.88 10.61
N LEU A 8 2.35 16.74 10.00
CA LEU A 8 1.23 15.89 10.41
C LEU A 8 1.75 14.73 11.27
N SER A 9 1.07 14.49 12.40
CA SER A 9 1.42 13.46 13.38
C SER A 9 0.62 12.16 13.25
N GLU A 10 -0.43 12.15 12.43
CA GLU A 10 -1.38 11.04 12.29
C GLU A 10 -1.80 10.84 10.83
N TRP A 11 -2.29 9.64 10.52
CA TRP A 11 -2.77 9.28 9.17
C TRP A 11 -3.97 10.14 8.78
N ILE A 12 -3.82 10.93 7.72
CA ILE A 12 -4.93 11.65 7.08
C ILE A 12 -5.15 11.01 5.69
N PRO A 13 -6.23 10.23 5.50
CA PRO A 13 -6.53 9.52 4.26
C PRO A 13 -6.54 10.43 3.01
N GLU A 14 -6.86 11.71 3.19
CA GLU A 14 -6.97 12.73 2.15
C GLU A 14 -5.66 12.98 1.39
N TYR A 15 -4.50 12.59 1.97
CA TYR A 15 -3.19 12.73 1.33
C TYR A 15 -2.67 11.41 0.71
N MET A 16 -3.46 10.33 0.71
CA MET A 16 -3.06 9.07 0.09
C MET A 16 -3.31 9.05 -1.43
N GLU A 17 -2.46 9.74 -2.17
CA GLU A 17 -2.46 9.69 -3.64
C GLU A 17 -2.23 8.24 -4.14
N PRO A 18 -2.71 7.87 -5.34
CA PRO A 18 -2.44 6.57 -5.95
C PRO A 18 -0.95 6.18 -5.89
N GLY A 19 -0.66 5.00 -5.33
CA GLY A 19 0.70 4.51 -5.13
C GLY A 19 1.30 4.83 -3.75
N THR A 20 0.63 5.64 -2.94
CA THR A 20 1.06 5.94 -1.57
C THR A 20 0.90 4.72 -0.67
N ILE A 21 1.91 4.49 0.17
CA ILE A 21 1.89 3.46 1.20
C ILE A 21 2.05 4.07 2.59
N PHE A 22 1.26 3.58 3.53
CA PHE A 22 1.29 4.00 4.94
C PHE A 22 1.51 2.78 5.82
N VAL A 23 2.66 2.71 6.48
CA VAL A 23 2.99 1.60 7.39
C VAL A 23 2.18 1.74 8.68
N LEU A 24 1.54 0.66 9.10
CA LEU A 24 0.72 0.64 10.30
C LEU A 24 1.60 0.75 11.56
N GLU A 25 1.13 1.45 12.58
CA GLU A 25 1.83 1.52 13.88
C GLU A 25 1.92 0.15 14.56
N ASN A 26 0.90 -0.69 14.38
CA ASN A 26 0.84 -2.06 14.86
C ASN A 26 1.19 -3.09 13.77
N ALA A 27 2.05 -2.72 12.82
CA ALA A 27 2.48 -3.61 11.74
C ALA A 27 2.97 -4.96 12.29
N GLY A 28 2.37 -6.05 11.83
CA GLY A 28 2.70 -7.41 12.27
C GLY A 28 1.89 -7.95 13.46
N GLU A 29 1.03 -7.13 14.10
CA GLU A 29 0.24 -7.57 15.25
C GLU A 29 -1.14 -8.13 14.88
N VAL A 30 -1.67 -7.73 13.72
CA VAL A 30 -3.03 -8.07 13.26
C VAL A 30 -2.98 -8.76 11.90
N GLY A 31 -3.81 -9.79 11.71
CA GLY A 31 -3.93 -10.54 10.46
C GLY A 31 -3.56 -12.01 10.64
N GLU A 32 -3.12 -12.65 9.55
CA GLU A 32 -2.65 -14.03 9.61
C GLU A 32 -1.31 -14.10 10.36
N LYS A 33 -1.11 -15.15 11.16
CA LYS A 33 0.12 -15.29 11.97
C LYS A 33 1.40 -15.32 11.13
N GLU A 34 1.36 -15.93 9.94
CA GLU A 34 2.52 -16.08 9.06
C GLU A 34 2.63 -14.97 8.01
N ASP A 35 1.56 -14.22 7.77
CA ASP A 35 1.51 -13.11 6.84
C ASP A 35 0.59 -11.97 7.34
N PRO A 36 0.97 -11.30 8.44
CA PRO A 36 0.13 -10.28 9.05
C PRO A 36 0.04 -9.04 8.16
N TYR A 37 -0.93 -8.18 8.44
CA TYR A 37 -1.03 -6.87 7.82
C TYR A 37 0.15 -5.98 8.24
N TRP A 38 0.63 -5.21 7.27
CA TRP A 38 1.83 -4.38 7.44
C TRP A 38 1.58 -2.91 7.14
N ALA A 39 0.81 -2.62 6.10
CA ALA A 39 0.56 -1.26 5.65
C ALA A 39 -0.82 -1.12 4.99
N VAL A 40 -1.27 0.12 4.85
CA VAL A 40 -2.34 0.54 3.93
C VAL A 40 -1.70 1.02 2.64
N LEU A 41 -2.16 0.53 1.50
CA LEU A 41 -1.73 0.96 0.18
C LEU A 41 -2.89 1.59 -0.57
N SER A 42 -2.63 2.74 -1.20
CA SER A 42 -3.51 3.31 -2.22
C SER A 42 -3.15 2.70 -3.57
N CYS A 43 -4.09 1.98 -4.19
CA CYS A 43 -3.83 1.29 -5.45
C CYS A 43 -3.25 2.26 -6.50
N PRO A 44 -2.08 1.97 -7.10
CA PRO A 44 -1.43 2.87 -8.04
C PRO A 44 -2.23 3.08 -9.34
N ALA A 45 -3.21 2.20 -9.62
CA ALA A 45 -4.05 2.31 -10.82
C ALA A 45 -5.35 3.10 -10.58
N CYS A 46 -5.99 2.96 -9.42
CA CYS A 46 -7.34 3.50 -9.18
C CYS A 46 -7.51 4.26 -7.85
N GLY A 47 -6.48 4.31 -6.99
CA GLY A 47 -6.53 4.98 -5.70
C GLY A 47 -7.32 4.26 -4.61
N THR A 48 -7.96 3.12 -4.89
CA THR A 48 -8.66 2.34 -3.86
C THR A 48 -7.68 1.89 -2.78
N LEU A 49 -8.05 2.16 -1.52
CA LEU A 49 -7.27 1.77 -0.37
C LEU A 49 -7.46 0.29 -0.06
N GLY A 50 -6.35 -0.38 0.26
CA GLY A 50 -6.35 -1.78 0.69
C GLY A 50 -5.24 -2.05 1.70
N LEU A 51 -5.45 -3.05 2.56
CA LEU A 51 -4.40 -3.56 3.43
C LEU A 51 -3.44 -4.42 2.60
N VAL A 52 -2.15 -4.29 2.88
CA VAL A 52 -1.11 -5.15 2.32
C VAL A 52 -0.37 -5.90 3.42
N THR A 53 -0.06 -7.15 3.13
CA THR A 53 0.59 -8.08 4.06
C THR A 53 2.11 -7.96 4.01
N ARG A 54 2.77 -8.61 4.99
CA ARG A 54 4.23 -8.66 5.06
C ARG A 54 4.87 -9.24 3.80
N LYS A 55 4.35 -10.36 3.28
CA LYS A 55 4.84 -11.00 2.06
C LYS A 55 4.61 -10.15 0.82
N GLN A 56 3.52 -9.37 0.77
CA GLN A 56 3.24 -8.43 -0.31
C GLN A 56 4.21 -7.24 -0.30
N ILE A 57 4.48 -6.65 0.86
CA ILE A 57 5.51 -5.60 1.03
C ILE A 57 6.89 -6.09 0.62
N ALA A 58 7.23 -7.32 0.99
CA ALA A 58 8.50 -7.94 0.62
C ALA A 58 8.59 -8.39 -0.85
N GLY A 59 7.57 -8.11 -1.67
CA GLY A 59 7.53 -8.50 -3.08
C GLY A 59 7.41 -10.00 -3.35
N LEU A 60 7.11 -10.80 -2.32
CA LEU A 60 7.02 -12.26 -2.41
C LEU A 60 5.68 -12.72 -2.97
N LEU A 61 4.62 -11.95 -2.75
CA LEU A 61 3.28 -12.17 -3.26
C LEU A 61 2.78 -10.93 -4.01
N PRO A 62 1.96 -11.09 -5.06
CA PRO A 62 1.38 -9.95 -5.73
C PRO A 62 0.32 -9.28 -4.84
N VAL A 63 0.25 -7.96 -4.94
CA VAL A 63 -0.89 -7.18 -4.49
C VAL A 63 -1.96 -7.25 -5.58
N ILE A 64 -3.20 -7.50 -5.16
CA ILE A 64 -4.39 -7.49 -6.01
C ILE A 64 -5.27 -6.36 -5.50
N CYS A 65 -5.68 -5.44 -6.38
CA CYS A 65 -6.61 -4.38 -5.98
C CYS A 65 -7.95 -4.98 -5.52
N GLY A 66 -8.48 -4.49 -4.40
CA GLY A 66 -9.77 -4.92 -3.86
C GLY A 66 -10.98 -4.16 -4.42
N SER A 67 -10.79 -3.26 -5.39
CA SER A 67 -11.89 -2.55 -6.06
C SER A 67 -12.66 -3.48 -7.00
N ASP A 68 -13.96 -3.27 -7.10
CA ASP A 68 -14.85 -3.94 -8.04
C ASP A 68 -14.63 -3.51 -9.51
N GLN A 69 -14.05 -2.32 -9.72
CA GLN A 69 -13.79 -1.75 -11.06
C GLN A 69 -12.30 -1.77 -11.46
N CYS A 70 -11.40 -2.30 -10.61
CA CYS A 70 -9.97 -2.34 -10.90
C CYS A 70 -9.41 -3.76 -10.79
N SER A 71 -8.83 -4.23 -11.90
CA SER A 71 -8.19 -5.55 -11.98
C SER A 71 -6.68 -5.50 -11.82
N ALA A 72 -6.13 -4.39 -11.29
CA ALA A 72 -4.69 -4.20 -11.17
C ALA A 72 -4.06 -5.26 -10.25
N GLN A 73 -2.98 -5.86 -10.75
CA GLN A 73 -2.14 -6.80 -9.99
C GLN A 73 -0.68 -6.45 -10.22
N PHE A 74 0.08 -6.34 -9.14
CA PHE A 74 1.47 -5.88 -9.19
C PHE A 74 2.27 -6.41 -8.02
N PHE A 75 3.59 -6.35 -8.14
CA PHE A 75 4.53 -6.59 -7.05
C PHE A 75 5.08 -5.27 -6.54
N ILE A 76 5.39 -5.22 -5.25
CA ILE A 76 6.15 -4.14 -4.64
C ILE A 76 7.62 -4.57 -4.67
N ASN A 77 8.50 -3.70 -5.16
CA ASN A 77 9.93 -3.92 -5.17
C ASN A 77 10.61 -2.68 -4.58
N ASP A 78 10.95 -2.73 -3.30
CA ASP A 78 11.41 -1.58 -2.52
C ASP A 78 10.46 -0.37 -2.65
N SER A 79 10.83 0.62 -3.46
CA SER A 79 10.04 1.84 -3.72
C SER A 79 9.31 1.83 -5.07
N ASP A 80 9.44 0.73 -5.83
CA ASP A 80 8.85 0.59 -7.16
C ASP A 80 7.63 -0.34 -7.15
N VAL A 81 6.72 -0.08 -8.10
CA VAL A 81 5.60 -0.97 -8.41
C VAL A 81 5.84 -1.61 -9.78
N VAL A 82 5.83 -2.94 -9.81
CA VAL A 82 6.06 -3.72 -11.04
C VAL A 82 4.77 -4.46 -11.42
N PRO A 83 4.16 -4.17 -12.57
CA PRO A 83 2.97 -4.90 -13.03
C PRO A 83 3.22 -6.41 -13.12
N ARG A 84 2.26 -7.20 -12.65
CA ARG A 84 2.32 -8.67 -12.80
C ARG A 84 2.12 -9.02 -14.27
N LYS A 85 3.15 -9.58 -14.91
CA LYS A 85 3.05 -10.03 -16.31
C LYS A 85 2.11 -11.24 -16.40
N PRO A 86 1.19 -11.29 -17.38
CA PRO A 86 0.48 -12.52 -17.70
C PRO A 86 1.49 -13.56 -18.21
N PHE A 87 1.31 -14.81 -17.81
CA PHE A 87 2.07 -15.95 -18.33
C PHE A 87 1.59 -16.32 -19.73
#